data_AF-A0A371B063-F1
#
_entry.id   AF-A0A371B063-F1
#
_cell.length_a   1.000
_cell.length_b   1.000
_cell.length_c   1.000
_cell.angle_alpha   90.00
_cell.angle_beta   90.00
_cell.angle_gamma   90.00
#
_symmetry.space_group_name_H-M   'P 1'
#
loop_
_entity.id
_entity.type
_entity.pdbx_description
1 polymer ?
#
loop_
_entity_poly.entity_id
_entity_poly.type
_entity_poly.pdbx_seq_one_letter_code
_entity_poly.pdbx_strand_id
1 'polypeptide(L)'
;MKLSKKTLCFILCFTFLFGTSSNVHASTYNQKKSQTSFSSITVKDLDSMNTDELNAYIDFVKNSRDSFTSNSKHSSATVMSAPNPSDGNPLSLAWIAAAKIAKKMGYKCSGTLVEYSALNKPYGEGLGQNGLLTKAIKKKPAYKKLIKRLKKNQKSYKSRGIVFKKGDLFYALHKVHIEVNGDYRLPYLVTVTDTFDFCYMKGYGDSKNMEAIFKKYVNNWGWLSQQMHALHKIPVRITFTS
;
A
#
# COMPACT_ATOMS: atom_id res chain seq x y z
N MET A 1 -9.85 -21.11 -64.18
CA MET A 1 -8.42 -20.84 -64.47
C MET A 1 -8.31 -20.07 -65.77
N LYS A 2 -8.04 -18.75 -65.72
CA LYS A 2 -7.24 -17.95 -66.68
C LYS A 2 -7.41 -16.46 -66.38
N LEU A 3 -6.31 -15.85 -65.90
CA LEU A 3 -6.08 -14.41 -65.83
C LEU A 3 -5.74 -13.85 -67.22
N SER A 4 -6.07 -12.58 -67.46
CA SER A 4 -5.36 -11.64 -68.36
C SER A 4 -5.95 -10.23 -68.18
N LYS A 5 -5.38 -9.36 -67.33
CA LYS A 5 -4.41 -8.28 -67.62
C LYS A 5 -4.80 -7.35 -68.78
N LYS A 6 -5.31 -6.15 -68.47
CA LYS A 6 -4.83 -4.88 -69.08
C LYS A 6 -4.87 -3.75 -68.05
N THR A 7 -3.81 -2.97 -68.11
CA THR A 7 -3.28 -1.95 -67.21
C THR A 7 -3.99 -0.61 -67.38
N LEU A 8 -4.22 0.14 -66.30
CA LEU A 8 -4.20 1.61 -66.37
C LEU A 8 -3.68 2.19 -65.04
N CYS A 9 -2.50 2.80 -65.13
CA CYS A 9 -1.91 3.63 -64.09
C CYS A 9 -2.72 4.92 -63.93
N PHE A 10 -3.07 5.28 -62.69
CA PHE A 10 -3.16 6.68 -62.29
C PHE A 10 -2.59 6.81 -60.87
N ILE A 11 -1.43 7.46 -60.80
CA ILE A 11 -0.78 7.90 -59.57
C ILE A 11 -1.47 9.20 -59.17
N LEU A 12 -2.02 9.25 -57.96
CA LEU A 12 -2.36 10.50 -57.29
C LEU A 12 -2.04 10.36 -55.81
N CYS A 13 -0.81 10.77 -55.46
CA CYS A 13 -0.44 11.14 -54.10
C CYS A 13 -1.37 12.25 -53.63
N PHE A 14 -2.13 12.03 -52.56
CA PHE A 14 -2.48 13.12 -51.67
C PHE A 14 -2.37 12.67 -50.21
N THR A 15 -1.65 13.48 -49.48
CA THR A 15 -1.05 13.30 -48.17
C THR A 15 -2.02 12.92 -47.05
N PHE A 16 -1.57 11.94 -46.28
CA PHE A 16 -1.85 11.71 -44.87
C PHE A 16 -1.82 13.04 -44.08
N LEU A 17 -2.96 13.43 -43.49
CA LEU A 17 -3.00 14.32 -42.33
C LEU A 17 -4.11 13.81 -41.40
N PHE A 18 -3.70 13.03 -40.40
CA PHE A 18 -4.48 12.84 -39.19
C PHE A 18 -4.65 14.20 -38.52
N GLY A 19 -5.87 14.73 -38.56
CA GLY A 19 -6.29 15.80 -37.68
C GLY A 19 -6.43 15.28 -36.25
N THR A 20 -5.31 15.16 -35.53
CA THR A 20 -5.33 15.11 -34.06
C THR A 20 -4.80 16.44 -33.53
N SER A 21 -5.63 17.48 -33.61
CA SER A 21 -5.32 18.74 -32.93
C SER A 21 -5.85 18.71 -31.50
N SER A 22 -4.90 18.87 -30.59
CA SER A 22 -5.02 19.46 -29.25
C SER A 22 -5.78 18.68 -28.16
N ASN A 23 -5.08 17.73 -27.54
CA ASN A 23 -5.15 17.52 -26.08
C ASN A 23 -3.77 17.23 -25.42
N VAL A 24 -2.67 17.23 -26.19
CA VAL A 24 -1.34 16.85 -25.67
C VAL A 24 -0.63 18.00 -24.91
N HIS A 25 -1.11 19.24 -25.02
CA HIS A 25 -0.45 20.39 -24.39
C HIS A 25 -0.88 20.67 -22.93
N ALA A 26 -2.16 20.45 -22.57
CA ALA A 26 -2.63 20.65 -21.20
C ALA A 26 -2.15 19.55 -20.24
N SER A 27 -2.01 18.30 -20.72
CA SER A 27 -1.46 17.18 -19.94
C SER A 27 0.03 17.36 -19.65
N THR A 28 0.79 17.83 -20.64
CA THR A 28 2.24 18.00 -20.52
C THR A 28 2.62 19.24 -19.68
N TYR A 29 1.83 20.31 -19.74
CA TYR A 29 2.02 21.51 -18.91
C TYR A 29 1.73 21.22 -17.42
N ASN A 30 0.66 20.48 -17.12
CA ASN A 30 0.37 20.05 -15.74
C ASN A 30 1.41 19.04 -15.22
N GLN A 31 1.91 18.13 -16.06
CA GLN A 31 3.02 17.22 -15.70
C GLN A 31 4.34 17.97 -15.41
N LYS A 32 4.70 18.98 -16.20
CA LYS A 32 5.93 19.77 -15.96
C LYS A 32 5.83 20.64 -14.70
N LYS A 33 4.65 21.19 -14.40
CA LYS A 33 4.42 22.00 -13.18
C LYS A 33 4.40 21.15 -11.91
N SER A 34 3.97 19.88 -11.98
CA SER A 34 4.03 18.94 -10.85
C SER A 34 5.44 18.34 -10.66
N GLN A 35 6.19 18.11 -11.74
CA GLN A 35 7.54 17.50 -11.69
C GLN A 35 8.55 18.28 -10.84
N THR A 36 8.59 19.62 -10.94
CA THR A 36 9.51 20.45 -10.14
C THR A 36 9.10 20.55 -8.67
N SER A 37 7.82 20.29 -8.36
CA SER A 37 7.28 20.37 -6.99
C SER A 37 7.49 19.08 -6.17
N PHE A 38 7.82 17.96 -6.83
CA PHE A 38 7.87 16.64 -6.20
C PHE A 38 9.28 16.15 -5.85
N SER A 39 10.32 16.86 -6.26
CA SER A 39 11.73 16.49 -6.01
C SER A 39 12.15 16.58 -4.54
N SER A 40 11.39 17.28 -3.70
CA SER A 40 11.69 17.49 -2.28
C SER A 40 10.54 17.11 -1.34
N ILE A 41 9.63 16.24 -1.78
CA ILE A 41 8.51 15.78 -0.95
C ILE A 41 9.00 15.02 0.27
N THR A 42 8.39 15.33 1.41
CA THR A 42 8.50 14.59 2.66
C THR A 42 7.19 13.85 2.98
N VAL A 43 7.22 12.98 3.99
CA VAL A 43 6.03 12.27 4.50
C VAL A 43 4.91 13.23 4.91
N LYS A 44 5.25 14.41 5.46
CA LYS A 44 4.28 15.42 5.91
C LYS A 44 3.57 16.08 4.74
N ASP A 45 4.27 16.32 3.64
CA ASP A 45 3.67 16.90 2.43
C ASP A 45 2.63 15.94 1.84
N LEU A 46 2.87 14.63 1.94
CA LEU A 46 1.91 13.62 1.50
C LEU A 46 0.63 13.57 2.36
N ASP A 47 0.64 14.07 3.61
CA ASP A 47 -0.55 14.03 4.48
C ASP A 47 -1.66 14.98 4.01
N SER A 48 -1.30 16.11 3.41
CA SER A 48 -2.26 17.10 2.91
C SER A 48 -2.80 16.76 1.52
N MET A 49 -2.11 15.91 0.76
CA MET A 49 -2.48 15.56 -0.61
C MET A 49 -3.80 14.80 -0.71
N ASN A 50 -4.55 15.08 -1.77
CA ASN A 50 -5.71 14.29 -2.19
C ASN A 50 -5.28 13.03 -2.98
N THR A 51 -6.24 12.17 -3.35
CA THR A 51 -5.94 10.91 -4.03
C THR A 51 -5.26 11.10 -5.39
N ASP A 52 -5.63 12.12 -6.15
CA ASP A 52 -5.07 12.40 -7.48
C ASP A 52 -3.63 12.92 -7.37
N GLU A 53 -3.37 13.80 -6.39
CA GLU A 53 -2.01 14.29 -6.07
C GLU A 53 -1.10 13.15 -5.61
N LEU A 54 -1.59 12.26 -4.74
CA LEU A 54 -0.85 11.08 -4.31
C LEU A 54 -0.52 10.15 -5.48
N ASN A 55 -1.47 9.95 -6.40
CA ASN A 55 -1.25 9.15 -7.60
C ASN A 55 -0.27 9.82 -8.57
N ALA A 56 -0.37 11.14 -8.75
CA ALA A 56 0.58 11.91 -9.55
C ALA A 56 2.01 11.81 -9.01
N TYR A 57 2.18 11.77 -7.68
CA TYR A 57 3.47 11.54 -7.05
C TYR A 57 4.03 10.13 -7.36
N ILE A 58 3.19 9.09 -7.30
CA ILE A 58 3.60 7.72 -7.63
C ILE A 58 4.05 7.63 -9.10
N ASP A 59 3.32 8.29 -10.00
CA ASP A 59 3.66 8.37 -11.43
C ASP A 59 4.99 9.09 -11.64
N PHE A 60 5.24 10.17 -10.90
CA PHE A 60 6.51 10.90 -10.91
C PHE A 60 7.69 10.00 -10.48
N VAL A 61 7.56 9.26 -9.38
CA VAL A 61 8.63 8.38 -8.89
C VAL A 61 8.94 7.27 -9.90
N LYS A 62 7.91 6.66 -10.50
CA LYS A 62 8.09 5.66 -11.57
C LYS A 62 8.87 6.23 -12.74
N ASN A 63 8.38 7.33 -13.32
CA ASN A 63 8.97 7.91 -14.52
C ASN A 63 10.43 8.35 -14.29
N SER A 64 10.73 8.88 -13.10
CA SER A 64 12.10 9.28 -12.72
C SER A 64 13.06 8.08 -12.69
N ARG A 65 12.61 6.93 -12.20
CA ARG A 65 13.41 5.69 -12.20
C ARG A 65 13.54 5.05 -13.58
N ASP A 66 12.48 5.06 -14.38
CA ASP A 66 12.49 4.54 -15.75
C ASP A 66 13.43 5.38 -16.64
N SER A 67 13.50 6.70 -16.42
CA SER A 67 14.48 7.56 -17.11
C SER A 67 15.92 7.31 -16.70
N PHE A 68 16.17 6.96 -15.43
CA PHE A 68 17.51 6.63 -14.95
C PHE A 68 18.01 5.31 -15.57
N THR A 69 17.15 4.30 -15.61
CA THR A 69 17.48 2.98 -16.17
C THR A 69 17.63 3.00 -17.70
N SER A 70 16.90 3.85 -18.40
CA SER A 70 17.02 4.01 -19.85
C SER A 70 18.34 4.68 -20.28
N ASN A 71 18.90 5.55 -19.43
CA ASN A 71 20.19 6.20 -19.64
C ASN A 71 21.39 5.37 -19.14
N SER A 72 21.16 4.28 -18.39
CA SER A 72 22.20 3.47 -17.75
C SER A 72 22.50 2.13 -18.45
N LYS A 73 22.38 2.05 -19.79
CA LYS A 73 22.70 0.83 -20.57
C LYS A 73 24.15 0.32 -20.44
N HIS A 74 24.97 0.91 -19.57
CA HIS A 74 26.33 0.46 -19.23
C HIS A 74 26.63 0.28 -17.74
N SER A 75 25.64 0.09 -16.88
CA SER A 75 25.91 -0.13 -15.44
C SER A 75 25.25 -1.41 -14.94
N SER A 76 26.09 -2.40 -14.64
CA SER A 76 25.75 -3.71 -14.10
C SER A 76 24.73 -3.64 -12.96
N ALA A 77 23.81 -4.61 -12.95
CA ALA A 77 22.81 -4.80 -11.91
C ALA A 77 23.47 -5.08 -10.55
N THR A 78 23.76 -4.01 -9.81
CA THR A 78 24.05 -4.12 -8.38
C THR A 78 22.72 -4.39 -7.68
N VAL A 79 22.59 -5.57 -7.08
CA VAL A 79 21.53 -5.89 -6.12
C VAL A 79 21.64 -4.86 -4.99
N MET A 80 20.80 -3.82 -5.05
CA MET A 80 20.82 -2.75 -4.06
C MET A 80 20.25 -3.30 -2.75
N SER A 81 21.11 -3.40 -1.75
CA SER A 81 20.72 -3.58 -0.35
C SER A 81 19.59 -2.63 0.02
N ALA A 82 18.64 -3.12 0.82
CA ALA A 82 17.47 -2.38 1.29
C ALA A 82 17.87 -0.97 1.75
N PRO A 83 17.37 0.11 1.12
CA PRO A 83 17.77 1.47 1.48
C PRO A 83 17.32 1.78 2.90
N ASN A 84 18.22 2.36 3.70
CA ASN A 84 17.86 2.86 5.03
C ASN A 84 16.69 3.85 4.92
N PRO A 85 15.66 3.73 5.77
CA PRO A 85 14.44 4.52 5.70
C PRO A 85 14.63 5.82 6.48
N SER A 86 15.50 6.68 5.99
CA SER A 86 15.36 8.11 6.28
C SER A 86 14.26 8.65 5.36
N ASP A 87 13.53 9.66 5.81
CA ASP A 87 12.27 10.18 5.26
C ASP A 87 12.30 10.71 3.80
N GLY A 88 13.29 10.31 2.98
CA GLY A 88 13.56 10.82 1.64
C GLY A 88 13.80 9.76 0.54
N ASN A 89 13.69 8.45 0.79
CA ASN A 89 13.73 7.48 -0.32
C ASN A 89 12.44 7.57 -1.16
N PRO A 90 12.53 7.90 -2.47
CA PRO A 90 11.35 8.02 -3.33
C PRO A 90 10.46 6.77 -3.39
N LEU A 91 11.04 5.57 -3.28
CA LEU A 91 10.22 4.34 -3.24
C LEU A 91 9.43 4.21 -1.94
N SER A 92 10.05 4.47 -0.80
CA SER A 92 9.37 4.45 0.49
C SER A 92 8.25 5.49 0.49
N LEU A 93 8.51 6.69 -0.04
CA LEU A 93 7.50 7.74 -0.19
C LEU A 93 6.37 7.34 -1.15
N ALA A 94 6.66 6.64 -2.26
CA ALA A 94 5.62 6.12 -3.16
C ALA A 94 4.73 5.08 -2.46
N TRP A 95 5.32 4.20 -1.65
CA TRP A 95 4.57 3.26 -0.81
C TRP A 95 3.74 3.96 0.27
N ILE A 96 4.27 5.03 0.87
CA ILE A 96 3.53 5.87 1.82
C ILE A 96 2.36 6.58 1.10
N ALA A 97 2.56 7.08 -0.11
CA ALA A 97 1.48 7.69 -0.90
C ALA A 97 0.37 6.67 -1.19
N ALA A 98 0.73 5.46 -1.62
CA ALA A 98 -0.21 4.35 -1.79
C ALA A 98 -0.95 4.01 -0.48
N ALA A 99 -0.24 3.96 0.65
CA ALA A 99 -0.83 3.75 1.97
C ALA A 99 -1.85 4.82 2.36
N LYS A 100 -1.54 6.10 2.06
CA LYS A 100 -2.47 7.22 2.30
C LYS A 100 -3.70 7.15 1.40
N ILE A 101 -3.56 6.72 0.14
CA ILE A 101 -4.71 6.40 -0.73
C ILE A 101 -5.58 5.31 -0.08
N ALA A 102 -4.98 4.20 0.38
CA ALA A 102 -5.73 3.12 1.04
C ALA A 102 -6.49 3.62 2.30
N LYS A 103 -5.86 4.48 3.11
CA LYS A 103 -6.50 5.12 4.27
C LYS A 103 -7.73 5.96 3.86
N LYS A 104 -7.62 6.74 2.77
CA LYS A 104 -8.73 7.54 2.22
C LYS A 104 -9.87 6.65 1.68
N MET A 105 -9.55 5.45 1.20
CA MET A 105 -10.53 4.45 0.72
C MET A 105 -11.13 3.57 1.84
N GLY A 106 -10.89 3.92 3.11
CA GLY A 106 -11.48 3.24 4.28
C GLY A 106 -10.65 2.11 4.86
N TYR A 107 -9.47 1.82 4.32
CA TYR A 107 -8.53 0.81 4.82
C TYR A 107 -7.49 1.44 5.76
N LYS A 108 -7.99 2.05 6.83
CA LYS A 108 -7.17 2.86 7.74
C LYS A 108 -6.11 2.04 8.44
N CYS A 109 -6.45 0.88 9.00
CA CYS A 109 -5.51 0.02 9.74
C CYS A 109 -4.42 -0.52 8.80
N SER A 110 -4.84 -1.02 7.63
CA SER A 110 -3.95 -1.60 6.63
C SER A 110 -2.99 -0.56 6.08
N GLY A 111 -3.51 0.59 5.64
CA GLY A 111 -2.69 1.68 5.15
C GLY A 111 -1.73 2.19 6.24
N THR A 112 -2.17 2.31 7.49
CA THR A 112 -1.27 2.66 8.59
C THR A 112 -0.11 1.67 8.73
N LEU A 113 -0.33 0.36 8.66
CA LEU A 113 0.78 -0.60 8.76
C LEU A 113 1.70 -0.60 7.54
N VAL A 114 1.18 -0.36 6.33
CA VAL A 114 2.02 -0.16 5.13
C VAL A 114 2.90 1.08 5.28
N GLU A 115 2.35 2.18 5.80
CA GLU A 115 3.10 3.41 6.07
C GLU A 115 4.24 3.17 7.06
N TYR A 116 3.96 2.49 8.18
CA TYR A 116 5.00 2.13 9.15
C TYR A 116 6.04 1.15 8.58
N SER A 117 5.62 0.23 7.72
CA SER A 117 6.51 -0.73 7.04
C SER A 117 7.44 -0.04 6.05
N ALA A 118 6.95 0.93 5.28
CA ALA A 118 7.76 1.75 4.38
C ALA A 118 8.78 2.63 5.14
N LEU A 119 8.43 3.05 6.36
CA LEU A 119 9.30 3.79 7.28
C LEU A 119 10.22 2.89 8.11
N ASN A 120 10.06 1.55 8.03
CA ASN A 120 10.72 0.57 8.91
C ASN A 120 10.58 0.91 10.41
N LYS A 121 9.40 1.36 10.81
CA LYS A 121 9.09 1.70 12.20
C LYS A 121 8.19 0.62 12.80
N PRO A 122 8.48 0.14 14.02
CA PRO A 122 7.56 -0.74 14.72
C PRO A 122 6.24 0.00 14.99
N TYR A 123 5.12 -0.73 14.95
CA TYR A 123 3.81 -0.15 15.28
C TYR A 123 3.39 -0.51 16.69
N GLY A 124 3.02 0.49 17.47
CA GLY A 124 2.63 0.36 18.87
C GLY A 124 1.37 1.14 19.22
N GLU A 125 0.45 0.54 19.96
CA GLU A 125 -0.61 1.25 20.69
C GLU A 125 -0.54 0.85 22.18
N GLY A 126 -0.38 1.83 23.06
CA GLY A 126 -0.19 1.62 24.49
C GLY A 126 -1.47 1.60 25.33
N LEU A 127 -1.34 1.24 26.60
CA LEU A 127 -2.45 1.28 27.56
C LEU A 127 -3.04 2.69 27.66
N GLY A 128 -4.37 2.78 27.67
CA GLY A 128 -5.09 4.05 27.66
C GLY A 128 -5.14 4.73 26.28
N GLN A 129 -4.30 4.32 25.33
CA GLN A 129 -4.37 4.79 23.96
C GLN A 129 -5.49 4.05 23.25
N ASN A 130 -6.65 4.70 23.09
CA ASN A 130 -7.76 4.16 22.30
C ASN A 130 -7.46 4.35 20.80
N GLY A 131 -6.39 3.70 20.35
CA GLY A 131 -5.81 3.82 19.02
C GLY A 131 -6.67 3.23 17.91
N LEU A 132 -6.22 3.40 16.68
CA LEU A 132 -6.92 2.99 15.47
C LEU A 132 -7.19 1.48 15.46
N LEU A 133 -6.15 0.67 15.67
CA LEU A 133 -6.25 -0.79 15.64
C LEU A 133 -6.98 -1.30 16.88
N THR A 134 -6.76 -0.72 18.07
CA THR A 134 -7.53 -1.03 19.29
C THR A 134 -9.03 -0.87 19.06
N LYS A 135 -9.46 0.28 18.53
CA LYS A 135 -10.87 0.56 18.19
C LYS A 135 -11.40 -0.46 17.19
N ALA A 136 -10.61 -0.80 16.17
CA ALA A 136 -11.01 -1.77 15.16
C ALA A 136 -11.14 -3.19 15.75
N ILE A 137 -10.20 -3.62 16.59
CA ILE A 137 -10.16 -4.96 17.21
C ILE A 137 -11.38 -5.14 18.12
N LYS A 138 -11.66 -4.15 18.99
CA LYS A 138 -12.82 -4.17 19.90
C LYS A 138 -14.16 -4.34 19.18
N LYS A 139 -14.27 -3.87 17.93
CA LYS A 139 -15.48 -4.00 17.12
C LYS A 139 -15.66 -5.40 16.52
N LYS A 140 -14.59 -6.21 16.39
CA LYS A 140 -14.67 -7.48 15.67
C LYS A 140 -15.41 -8.57 16.46
N PRO A 141 -16.32 -9.33 15.82
CA PRO A 141 -17.05 -10.42 16.48
C PRO A 141 -16.14 -11.48 17.12
N ALA A 142 -15.02 -11.83 16.46
CA ALA A 142 -14.07 -12.80 16.98
C ALA A 142 -13.49 -12.39 18.35
N TYR A 143 -13.11 -11.11 18.49
CA TYR A 143 -12.63 -10.55 19.75
C TYR A 143 -13.75 -10.52 20.82
N LYS A 144 -14.93 -9.99 20.47
CA LYS A 144 -16.08 -9.93 21.39
C LYS A 144 -16.46 -11.31 21.93
N LYS A 145 -16.47 -12.34 21.07
CA LYS A 145 -16.74 -13.72 21.44
C LYS A 145 -15.68 -14.28 22.39
N LEU A 146 -14.40 -13.97 22.16
CA LEU A 146 -13.32 -14.35 23.06
C LEU A 146 -13.54 -13.76 24.45
N ILE A 147 -13.68 -12.44 24.58
CA ILE A 147 -13.84 -11.78 25.89
C ILE A 147 -15.08 -12.28 26.62
N LYS A 148 -16.21 -12.45 25.93
CA LYS A 148 -17.44 -13.02 26.53
C LYS A 148 -17.20 -14.41 27.12
N ARG A 149 -16.47 -15.27 26.41
CA ARG A 149 -16.11 -16.61 26.90
C ARG A 149 -15.19 -16.55 28.13
N LEU A 150 -14.22 -15.65 28.15
CA LEU A 150 -13.30 -15.51 29.28
C LEU A 150 -13.99 -14.98 30.53
N LYS A 151 -14.88 -13.98 30.38
CA LYS A 151 -15.73 -13.49 31.48
C LYS A 151 -16.59 -14.59 32.10
N LYS A 152 -17.17 -15.48 31.27
CA LYS A 152 -17.98 -16.62 31.74
C LYS A 152 -17.14 -17.63 32.51
N ASN A 153 -15.92 -17.91 32.04
CA ASN A 153 -15.10 -19.00 32.56
C ASN A 153 -14.07 -18.55 33.61
N GLN A 154 -13.99 -17.24 33.92
CA GLN A 154 -13.06 -16.63 34.89
C GLN A 154 -11.60 -17.03 34.69
N LYS A 155 -11.14 -17.11 33.44
CA LYS A 155 -9.79 -17.60 33.09
C LYS A 155 -8.99 -16.57 32.31
N SER A 156 -7.69 -16.53 32.56
CA SER A 156 -6.71 -15.92 31.66
C SER A 156 -6.59 -16.74 30.38
N TYR A 157 -6.10 -16.12 29.31
CA TYR A 157 -6.01 -16.76 28.00
C TYR A 157 -4.79 -16.28 27.24
N LYS A 158 -4.00 -17.23 26.75
CA LYS A 158 -2.91 -16.99 25.83
C LYS A 158 -3.06 -17.93 24.66
N SER A 159 -3.09 -17.40 23.43
CA SER A 159 -3.21 -18.24 22.25
C SER A 159 -2.72 -17.54 20.99
N ARG A 160 -2.20 -18.35 20.07
CA ARG A 160 -2.09 -17.96 18.67
C ARG A 160 -3.46 -18.14 18.00
N GLY A 161 -3.84 -17.23 17.11
CA GLY A 161 -4.83 -17.57 16.08
C GLY A 161 -6.19 -16.88 16.16
N ILE A 162 -6.28 -15.63 16.63
CA ILE A 162 -7.39 -14.80 16.15
C ILE A 162 -7.07 -14.39 14.72
N VAL A 163 -7.72 -15.05 13.76
CA VAL A 163 -7.67 -14.62 12.36
C VAL A 163 -8.88 -13.75 12.08
N PHE A 164 -8.65 -12.49 11.71
CA PHE A 164 -9.71 -11.59 11.29
C PHE A 164 -10.12 -11.90 9.85
N LYS A 165 -11.14 -12.72 9.63
CA LYS A 165 -11.47 -13.25 8.29
C LYS A 165 -11.88 -12.25 7.19
N LYS A 166 -12.06 -10.95 7.50
CA LYS A 166 -12.48 -9.93 6.50
C LYS A 166 -12.28 -8.47 6.92
N GLY A 167 -12.18 -7.62 5.91
CA GLY A 167 -12.14 -6.16 5.99
C GLY A 167 -10.76 -5.64 6.40
N ASP A 168 -10.67 -4.36 6.73
CA ASP A 168 -9.39 -3.67 7.00
C ASP A 168 -8.43 -4.42 7.96
N LEU A 169 -8.90 -4.91 9.11
CA LEU A 169 -8.03 -5.66 10.02
C LEU A 169 -7.49 -6.99 9.47
N PHE A 170 -8.14 -7.58 8.47
CA PHE A 170 -7.64 -8.79 7.82
C PHE A 170 -6.33 -8.55 7.07
N TYR A 171 -6.22 -7.39 6.41
CA TYR A 171 -5.03 -6.99 5.66
C TYR A 171 -3.98 -6.29 6.53
N ALA A 172 -4.38 -5.88 7.74
CA ALA A 172 -3.48 -5.29 8.71
C ALA A 172 -2.83 -6.37 9.60
N LEU A 173 -3.61 -7.32 10.11
CA LEU A 173 -3.15 -8.28 11.10
C LEU A 173 -3.36 -9.71 10.61
N HIS A 174 -2.26 -10.45 10.43
CA HIS A 174 -2.24 -11.74 9.75
C HIS A 174 -2.07 -12.92 10.71
N LYS A 175 -1.08 -12.86 11.62
CA LYS A 175 -0.74 -13.94 12.55
C LYS A 175 -0.82 -13.47 14.01
N VAL A 176 -2.00 -12.98 14.37
CA VAL A 176 -2.24 -12.44 15.70
C VAL A 176 -2.01 -13.47 16.79
N HIS A 177 -1.12 -13.12 17.70
CA HIS A 177 -1.04 -13.70 19.03
C HIS A 177 -1.77 -12.76 20.00
N ILE A 178 -2.70 -13.32 20.77
CA ILE A 178 -3.45 -12.56 21.77
C ILE A 178 -3.21 -13.14 23.16
N GLU A 179 -2.90 -12.26 24.09
CA GLU A 179 -2.77 -12.54 25.50
C GLU A 179 -3.80 -11.69 26.26
N VAL A 180 -4.57 -12.33 27.13
CA VAL A 180 -5.61 -11.73 27.94
C VAL A 180 -5.35 -12.12 29.38
N ASN A 181 -4.91 -11.13 30.16
CA ASN A 181 -4.58 -11.27 31.58
C ASN A 181 -5.58 -10.47 32.41
N GLY A 182 -6.04 -11.03 33.53
CA GLY A 182 -6.93 -10.32 34.43
C GLY A 182 -7.86 -11.24 35.21
N ASP A 183 -8.46 -10.66 36.23
CA ASP A 183 -9.52 -11.26 37.04
C ASP A 183 -10.89 -10.86 36.46
N TYR A 184 -11.90 -11.71 36.60
CA TYR A 184 -13.27 -11.45 36.11
C TYR A 184 -13.93 -10.22 36.74
N ARG A 185 -13.38 -9.73 37.87
CA ARG A 185 -13.83 -8.54 38.60
C ARG A 185 -13.28 -7.22 38.04
N LEU A 186 -12.27 -7.27 37.17
CA LEU A 186 -11.62 -6.10 36.59
C LEU A 186 -11.64 -6.15 35.05
N PRO A 187 -11.44 -5.01 34.35
CA PRO A 187 -11.19 -5.03 32.92
C PRO A 187 -9.96 -5.89 32.59
N TYR A 188 -10.06 -6.78 31.60
CA TYR A 188 -8.91 -7.59 31.21
C TYR A 188 -7.86 -6.72 30.51
N LEU A 189 -6.59 -6.94 30.86
CA LEU A 189 -5.45 -6.47 30.09
C LEU A 189 -5.28 -7.36 28.86
N VAL A 190 -5.48 -6.77 27.68
CA VAL A 190 -5.34 -7.44 26.39
C VAL A 190 -4.06 -6.95 25.72
N THR A 191 -3.20 -7.89 25.33
CA THR A 191 -2.04 -7.64 24.47
C THR A 191 -2.19 -8.42 23.17
N VAL A 192 -2.14 -7.70 22.05
CA VAL A 192 -2.21 -8.22 20.69
C VAL A 192 -0.85 -7.99 20.05
N THR A 193 -0.20 -9.06 19.59
CA THR A 193 1.05 -8.99 18.85
C THR A 193 0.92 -9.64 17.48
N ASP A 194 1.63 -9.06 16.51
CA ASP A 194 1.75 -9.61 15.16
C ASP A 194 3.10 -9.20 14.53
N THR A 195 3.44 -9.80 13.41
CA THR A 195 4.51 -9.32 12.53
C THR A 195 3.89 -8.95 11.18
N PHE A 196 3.82 -7.66 10.91
CA PHE A 196 3.33 -7.20 9.62
C PHE A 196 4.39 -7.43 8.56
N ASP A 197 4.03 -8.20 7.54
CA ASP A 197 4.87 -8.51 6.39
C ASP A 197 4.00 -8.44 5.14
N PHE A 198 4.15 -7.35 4.38
CA PHE A 198 3.41 -7.11 3.16
C PHE A 198 3.71 -8.17 2.08
N CYS A 199 4.93 -8.72 2.06
CA CYS A 199 5.33 -9.75 1.10
C CYS A 199 4.67 -11.10 1.39
N TYR A 200 4.50 -11.43 2.66
CA TYR A 200 3.82 -12.66 3.08
C TYR A 200 2.36 -12.73 2.64
N MET A 201 1.74 -11.58 2.39
CA MET A 201 0.36 -11.51 1.89
C MET A 201 0.19 -12.12 0.49
N LYS A 202 1.25 -12.27 -0.32
CA LYS A 202 1.16 -12.90 -1.65
C LYS A 202 0.82 -14.40 -1.60
N GLY A 203 1.13 -15.09 -0.49
CA GLY A 203 0.99 -16.54 -0.35
C GLY A 203 -0.30 -17.04 0.32
N TYR A 204 -1.08 -16.16 0.95
CA TYR A 204 -2.44 -16.51 1.39
C TYR A 204 -3.36 -16.37 0.17
N GLY A 205 -4.17 -17.38 -0.17
CA GLY A 205 -5.06 -17.37 -1.36
C GLY A 205 -6.05 -16.21 -1.48
N ASP A 206 -6.11 -15.32 -0.48
CA ASP A 206 -6.84 -14.05 -0.45
C ASP A 206 -5.96 -12.80 -0.72
N SER A 207 -4.69 -13.00 -1.12
CA SER A 207 -3.74 -11.97 -1.59
C SER A 207 -4.33 -11.02 -2.63
N LYS A 208 -5.28 -11.56 -3.41
CA LYS A 208 -6.06 -10.87 -4.42
C LYS A 208 -6.78 -9.64 -3.90
N ASN A 209 -7.09 -9.54 -2.60
CA ASN A 209 -7.98 -8.49 -2.13
C ASN A 209 -7.26 -7.23 -1.61
N MET A 210 -6.11 -7.33 -0.93
CA MET A 210 -5.29 -6.13 -0.66
C MET A 210 -4.68 -5.62 -1.97
N GLU A 211 -4.25 -6.55 -2.82
CA GLU A 211 -3.88 -6.26 -4.21
C GLU A 211 -5.03 -5.58 -4.95
N ALA A 212 -6.29 -6.02 -4.82
CA ALA A 212 -7.43 -5.39 -5.49
C ALA A 212 -7.65 -3.94 -5.04
N ILE A 213 -7.43 -3.61 -3.76
CA ILE A 213 -7.56 -2.23 -3.27
C ILE A 213 -6.50 -1.36 -3.93
N PHE A 214 -5.24 -1.76 -3.85
CA PHE A 214 -4.16 -0.96 -4.45
C PHE A 214 -4.28 -0.94 -5.98
N LYS A 215 -4.56 -2.07 -6.62
CA LYS A 215 -4.78 -2.16 -8.08
C LYS A 215 -5.90 -1.27 -8.58
N LYS A 216 -6.95 -1.06 -7.78
CA LYS A 216 -8.09 -0.21 -8.15
C LYS A 216 -7.81 1.28 -8.00
N TYR A 217 -7.07 1.69 -6.96
CA TYR A 217 -6.96 3.10 -6.57
C TYR A 217 -5.56 3.71 -6.72
N VAL A 218 -4.53 2.88 -6.91
CA VAL A 218 -3.14 3.32 -7.05
C VAL A 218 -2.69 3.20 -8.49
N ASN A 219 -2.31 4.34 -9.07
CA ASN A 219 -1.72 4.39 -10.39
C ASN A 219 -0.42 3.57 -10.43
N ASN A 220 -0.16 2.95 -11.58
CA ASN A 220 1.04 2.14 -11.80
C ASN A 220 1.27 1.05 -10.72
N TRP A 221 0.20 0.52 -10.11
CA TRP A 221 0.29 -0.56 -9.12
C TRP A 221 1.12 -1.76 -9.61
N GLY A 222 1.00 -2.12 -10.89
CA GLY A 222 1.80 -3.20 -11.48
C GLY A 222 3.31 -2.97 -11.37
N TRP A 223 3.76 -1.71 -11.45
CA TRP A 223 5.15 -1.33 -11.21
C TRP A 223 5.48 -1.26 -9.72
N LEU A 224 4.64 -0.59 -8.91
CA LEU A 224 4.91 -0.39 -7.48
C LEU A 224 4.98 -1.72 -6.72
N SER A 225 4.11 -2.67 -7.06
CA SER A 225 4.09 -4.02 -6.47
C SER A 225 5.32 -4.88 -6.82
N GLN A 226 6.15 -4.49 -7.79
CA GLN A 226 7.46 -5.10 -8.03
C GLN A 226 8.54 -4.51 -7.11
N GLN A 227 8.30 -3.32 -6.55
CA GLN A 227 9.20 -2.59 -5.65
C GLN A 227 8.93 -2.91 -4.17
N MET A 228 8.39 -4.10 -3.86
CA MET A 228 8.06 -4.50 -2.47
C MET A 228 9.29 -4.63 -1.55
N HIS A 229 10.49 -4.71 -2.11
CA HIS A 229 11.74 -4.68 -1.34
C HIS A 229 11.95 -3.37 -0.57
N ALA A 230 11.20 -2.31 -0.89
CA ALA A 230 11.19 -1.07 -0.13
C ALA A 230 10.33 -1.14 1.16
N LEU A 231 9.60 -2.24 1.37
CA LEU A 231 8.80 -2.48 2.57
C LEU A 231 9.54 -3.41 3.52
N HIS A 232 9.39 -3.15 4.82
CA HIS A 232 10.06 -3.90 5.87
C HIS A 232 9.06 -4.73 6.68
N LYS A 233 9.52 -5.90 7.15
CA LYS A 233 8.75 -6.64 8.15
C LYS A 233 8.86 -5.88 9.48
N ILE A 234 7.73 -5.50 10.05
CA ILE A 234 7.72 -4.71 11.29
C ILE A 234 6.96 -5.44 12.40
N PRO A 235 7.42 -5.35 13.66
CA PRO A 235 6.65 -5.86 14.78
C PRO A 235 5.47 -4.93 15.09
N VAL A 236 4.34 -5.54 15.45
CA VAL A 236 3.12 -4.85 15.84
C VAL A 236 2.77 -5.25 17.26
N ARG A 237 2.58 -4.27 18.16
CA ARG A 237 2.17 -4.52 19.55
C ARG A 237 1.08 -3.54 20.00
N ILE A 238 -0.07 -4.06 20.38
CA ILE A 238 -1.23 -3.27 20.78
C ILE A 238 -1.69 -3.75 22.16
N THR A 239 -1.72 -2.85 23.14
CA THR A 239 -2.08 -3.18 24.52
C THR A 239 -3.22 -2.27 25.00
N PHE A 240 -4.32 -2.87 25.47
CA PHE A 240 -5.51 -2.15 25.91
C PHE A 240 -6.32 -2.92 26.94
N THR A 241 -7.26 -2.25 27.61
CA THR A 241 -8.23 -2.89 28.52
C THR A 241 -9.51 -3.29 27.78
N SER A 242 -10.07 -4.46 28.10
CA SER A 242 -11.27 -5.02 27.44
C SER A 242 -12.54 -4.21 27.66
#